data_AF-A0A3D1DMW2-F1
#
_entry.id   AF-A0A3D1DMW2-F1
#
_cell.length_a   1.000
_cell.length_b   1.000
_cell.length_c   1.000
_cell.angle_alpha   90.00
_cell.angle_beta   90.00
_cell.angle_gamma   90.00
#
_symmetry.space_group_name_H-M   'P 1'
#
loop_
_entity.id
_entity.type
_entity.pdbx_description
1 polymer ?
#
loop_
_entity_poly.entity_id
_entity_poly.type
_entity_poly.pdbx_seq_one_letter_code
_entity_poly.pdbx_strand_id
1 'polypeptide(L)'
;MSGIALIRLTCPALMSAVLLLAAVVEAAPPPQLPRDLYKSGTAIRNAFRPIVKGTNRATVAVLVNGRQKALGAIVAADGWVLTKASQVNGINGGAITCQLKDGKTISARQVGLHPEHDLAMLKLEATGLPVVTWRTDQDPSVGSLLATCGPGDLPLAVGVVSIHRRRIPHFFGFLGIGFEDSAGGVRVSRVMPNSGASRVGLKAGDVITRVAGTTIPRGEALRDQIRKFRPGELLPLRVRRGRVEFDANARLGSPAQHVQNRSIFMNKLGGQLSFRRGGFPNAFAHDTVLKPEECGGPLVDLEGRAVGINIAREGRTESHAIPAQVILGLLEDLKSGRQFAAPANRLGSADPPAVPLPR
;
A
#
# COMPACT_ATOMS: atom_id res chain seq x y z
N MET A 1 -28.17 77.19 -53.21
CA MET A 1 -28.81 76.19 -54.10
C MET A 1 -29.33 75.07 -53.22
N SER A 2 -30.65 75.03 -53.12
CA SER A 2 -31.46 74.21 -52.21
C SER A 2 -31.43 72.73 -52.59
N GLY A 3 -31.61 71.86 -51.59
CA GLY A 3 -31.52 70.39 -51.72
C GLY A 3 -32.79 69.69 -52.22
N ILE A 4 -33.00 68.46 -51.70
CA ILE A 4 -34.10 67.47 -51.93
C ILE A 4 -33.71 66.45 -53.04
N ALA A 5 -33.85 65.11 -52.95
CA ALA A 5 -34.45 64.16 -52.00
C ALA A 5 -33.97 62.71 -52.29
N LEU A 6 -34.28 61.84 -51.32
CA LEU A 6 -34.44 60.37 -51.35
C LEU A 6 -34.81 59.74 -52.72
N ILE A 7 -34.43 58.47 -52.90
CA ILE A 7 -35.35 57.35 -53.17
C ILE A 7 -34.65 56.01 -52.87
N ARG A 8 -35.34 55.14 -52.12
CA ARG A 8 -35.01 53.72 -51.91
C ARG A 8 -35.22 52.95 -53.20
N LEU A 9 -34.34 52.01 -53.54
CA LEU A 9 -34.71 50.85 -54.35
C LEU A 9 -33.83 49.63 -54.01
N THR A 10 -34.55 48.57 -53.68
CA THR A 10 -34.12 47.21 -53.36
C THR A 10 -33.64 46.46 -54.60
N CYS A 11 -32.51 45.75 -54.51
CA CYS A 11 -32.19 44.63 -55.42
C CYS A 11 -31.19 43.66 -54.75
N PRO A 12 -31.48 42.36 -54.63
CA PRO A 12 -30.57 41.38 -54.03
C PRO A 12 -29.63 40.82 -55.11
N ALA A 13 -28.34 41.12 -55.01
CA ALA A 13 -27.33 40.49 -55.85
C ALA A 13 -26.79 39.22 -55.16
N LEU A 14 -26.85 38.11 -55.88
CA LEU A 14 -26.34 36.79 -55.51
C LEU A 14 -24.86 36.87 -55.05
N MET A 15 -24.58 36.60 -53.77
CA MET A 15 -23.27 36.09 -53.36
C MET A 15 -23.32 34.57 -53.37
N SER A 16 -22.73 33.94 -54.38
CA SER A 16 -22.42 32.52 -54.35
C SER A 16 -21.37 32.26 -53.25
N ALA A 17 -21.81 31.71 -52.12
CA ALA A 17 -20.90 31.17 -51.12
C ALA A 17 -20.38 29.82 -51.60
N VAL A 18 -19.16 29.78 -52.12
CA VAL A 18 -18.42 28.53 -52.31
C VAL A 18 -18.04 28.02 -50.92
N LEU A 19 -18.86 27.11 -50.38
CA LEU A 19 -18.51 26.36 -49.18
C LEU A 19 -17.40 25.38 -49.57
N LEU A 20 -16.15 25.69 -49.23
CA LEU A 20 -15.10 24.67 -49.14
C LEU A 20 -15.50 23.73 -48.01
N LEU A 21 -16.10 22.58 -48.35
CA LEU A 21 -16.17 21.45 -47.44
C LEU A 21 -14.74 20.92 -47.25
N ALA A 22 -14.02 21.47 -46.28
CA ALA A 22 -12.89 20.76 -45.71
C ALA A 22 -13.47 19.51 -45.04
N ALA A 23 -13.44 18.38 -45.76
CA ALA A 23 -13.73 17.08 -45.17
C ALA A 23 -12.70 16.87 -44.05
N VAL A 24 -13.13 17.11 -42.81
CA VAL A 24 -12.42 16.61 -41.65
C VAL A 24 -12.52 15.10 -41.76
N VAL A 25 -11.46 14.47 -42.27
CA VAL A 25 -11.31 13.01 -42.20
C VAL A 25 -11.17 12.71 -40.72
N GLU A 26 -12.29 12.36 -40.09
CA GLU A 26 -12.31 11.88 -38.72
C GLU A 26 -11.52 10.57 -38.72
N ALA A 27 -10.26 10.63 -38.30
CA ALA A 27 -9.39 9.46 -38.27
C ALA A 27 -10.08 8.40 -37.40
N ALA A 28 -10.30 7.22 -37.98
CA ALA A 28 -10.86 6.10 -37.25
C ALA A 28 -10.04 5.88 -35.96
N PRO A 29 -10.70 5.67 -34.80
CA PRO A 29 -9.97 5.46 -33.56
C PRO A 29 -8.99 4.31 -33.74
N PRO A 30 -7.79 4.40 -33.16
CA PRO A 30 -6.78 3.37 -33.31
C PRO A 30 -7.35 2.02 -32.88
N PRO A 31 -6.99 0.92 -33.57
CA PRO A 31 -7.49 -0.40 -33.23
C PRO A 31 -7.20 -0.69 -31.76
N GLN A 32 -8.26 -0.93 -30.99
CA GLN A 32 -8.13 -1.30 -29.59
C GLN A 32 -7.83 -2.79 -29.49
N LEU A 33 -6.88 -3.14 -28.63
CA LEU A 33 -6.66 -4.53 -28.26
C LEU A 33 -7.97 -5.15 -27.74
N PRO A 34 -8.32 -6.39 -28.15
CA PRO A 34 -9.36 -7.18 -27.53
C PRO A 34 -9.17 -7.27 -26.00
N ARG A 35 -10.27 -7.19 -25.24
CA ARG A 35 -10.21 -7.12 -23.76
C ARG A 35 -9.61 -8.37 -23.11
N ASP A 36 -9.73 -9.53 -23.74
CA ASP A 36 -9.12 -10.78 -23.29
C ASP A 36 -7.58 -10.79 -23.44
N LEU A 37 -7.05 -9.94 -24.31
CA LEU A 37 -5.61 -9.67 -24.49
C LEU A 37 -5.10 -8.55 -23.56
N TYR A 38 -5.96 -7.91 -22.77
CA TYR A 38 -5.48 -7.01 -21.71
C TYR A 38 -4.74 -7.78 -20.64
N LYS A 39 -3.91 -7.09 -19.85
CA LYS A 39 -3.15 -7.69 -18.75
C LYS A 39 -3.99 -8.50 -17.76
N SER A 40 -5.22 -8.06 -17.51
CA SER A 40 -6.20 -8.74 -16.65
C SER A 40 -7.10 -9.72 -17.40
N GLY A 41 -6.97 -9.80 -18.72
CA GLY A 41 -7.77 -10.61 -19.62
C GLY A 41 -7.45 -12.10 -19.52
N THR A 42 -8.43 -12.91 -19.93
CA THR A 42 -8.38 -14.37 -19.77
C THR A 42 -7.24 -15.01 -20.57
N ALA A 43 -6.96 -14.53 -21.79
CA ALA A 43 -5.91 -15.07 -22.64
C ALA A 43 -4.52 -14.89 -21.99
N ILE A 44 -4.23 -13.68 -21.50
CA ILE A 44 -2.97 -13.37 -20.81
C ILE A 44 -2.84 -14.20 -19.53
N ARG A 45 -3.89 -14.26 -18.69
CA ARG A 45 -3.83 -15.05 -17.45
C ARG A 45 -3.61 -16.54 -17.73
N ASN A 46 -4.24 -17.08 -18.77
CA ASN A 46 -4.04 -18.47 -19.18
C ASN A 46 -2.62 -18.74 -19.69
N ALA A 47 -2.01 -17.81 -20.42
CA ALA A 47 -0.62 -17.94 -20.87
C ALA A 47 0.38 -18.08 -19.70
N PHE A 48 0.08 -17.47 -18.55
CA PHE A 48 0.88 -17.56 -17.33
C PHE A 48 0.54 -18.75 -16.43
N ARG A 49 -0.51 -19.54 -16.74
CA ARG A 49 -0.90 -20.74 -15.98
C ARG A 49 0.26 -21.72 -15.74
N PRO A 50 1.03 -22.16 -16.77
CA PRO A 50 2.15 -23.09 -16.54
C PRO A 50 3.23 -22.49 -15.64
N ILE A 51 3.48 -21.18 -15.76
CA ILE A 51 4.51 -20.44 -15.01
C ILE A 51 4.19 -20.45 -13.51
N VAL A 52 2.95 -20.15 -13.14
CA VAL A 52 2.56 -20.06 -11.72
C VAL A 52 2.20 -21.41 -11.09
N LYS A 53 2.08 -22.49 -11.87
CA LYS A 53 1.54 -23.79 -11.41
C LYS A 53 2.26 -24.32 -10.16
N GLY A 54 3.61 -24.30 -10.17
CA GLY A 54 4.42 -24.76 -9.04
C GLY A 54 4.24 -23.87 -7.81
N THR A 55 4.46 -22.57 -7.98
CA THR A 55 4.43 -21.59 -6.89
C THR A 55 3.02 -21.40 -6.31
N ASN A 56 1.95 -21.55 -7.08
CA ASN A 56 0.58 -21.55 -6.56
C ASN A 56 0.32 -22.71 -5.58
N ARG A 57 0.97 -23.87 -5.76
CA ARG A 57 0.89 -24.96 -4.75
C ARG A 57 1.59 -24.58 -3.45
N ALA A 58 2.67 -23.81 -3.55
CA ALA A 58 3.43 -23.28 -2.42
C ALA A 58 2.88 -21.93 -1.88
N THR A 59 1.68 -21.51 -2.30
CA THR A 59 1.03 -20.28 -1.85
C THR A 59 -0.20 -20.63 -1.01
N VAL A 60 -0.35 -19.96 0.13
CA VAL A 60 -1.47 -20.17 1.06
C VAL A 60 -2.28 -18.89 1.22
N ALA A 61 -3.58 -19.03 1.49
CA ALA A 61 -4.39 -17.94 2.02
C ALA A 61 -4.25 -17.91 3.54
N VAL A 62 -3.77 -16.78 4.08
CA VAL A 62 -3.62 -16.58 5.53
C VAL A 62 -4.91 -15.99 6.07
N LEU A 63 -5.60 -16.78 6.88
CA LEU A 63 -6.87 -16.46 7.48
C LEU A 63 -6.67 -16.03 8.93
N VAL A 64 -7.36 -14.96 9.32
CA VAL A 64 -7.43 -14.50 10.70
C VAL A 64 -8.90 -14.49 11.09
N ASN A 65 -9.26 -15.28 12.11
CA ASN A 65 -10.66 -15.49 12.51
C ASN A 65 -11.55 -15.87 11.31
N GLY A 66 -11.03 -16.78 10.46
CA GLY A 66 -11.73 -17.30 9.28
C GLY A 66 -11.81 -16.35 8.07
N ARG A 67 -11.25 -15.14 8.14
CA ARG A 67 -11.22 -14.19 7.01
C ARG A 67 -9.82 -14.06 6.44
N GLN A 68 -9.68 -14.12 5.11
CA GLN A 68 -8.39 -13.87 4.47
C GLN A 68 -7.92 -12.45 4.75
N LYS A 69 -6.70 -12.33 5.27
CA LYS A 69 -6.01 -11.07 5.55
C LYS A 69 -4.76 -10.87 4.73
N ALA A 70 -4.15 -11.97 4.29
CA ALA A 70 -2.95 -11.96 3.47
C ALA A 70 -2.88 -13.25 2.66
N LEU A 71 -1.96 -13.28 1.72
CA LEU A 71 -1.40 -14.52 1.20
C LEU A 71 -0.08 -14.82 1.92
N GLY A 72 0.42 -16.03 1.78
CA GLY A 72 1.73 -16.43 2.28
C GLY A 72 2.45 -17.36 1.32
N ALA A 73 3.78 -17.32 1.36
CA ALA A 73 4.65 -18.23 0.63
C ALA A 73 5.17 -19.31 1.59
N ILE A 74 5.02 -20.59 1.23
CA ILE A 74 5.66 -21.70 1.96
C ILE A 74 7.15 -21.68 1.62
N VAL A 75 7.99 -21.42 2.61
CA VAL A 75 9.44 -21.24 2.46
C VAL A 75 10.26 -22.45 2.93
N ALA A 76 9.62 -23.41 3.60
CA ALA A 76 10.22 -24.70 3.91
C ALA A 76 9.15 -25.80 4.07
N ALA A 77 9.51 -27.03 3.72
CA ALA A 77 8.58 -28.15 3.58
C ALA A 77 7.98 -28.62 4.91
N ASP A 78 8.64 -28.31 6.02
CA ASP A 78 8.22 -28.53 7.40
C ASP A 78 7.29 -27.43 7.93
N GLY A 79 6.65 -26.64 7.05
CA GLY A 79 5.52 -25.79 7.44
C GLY A 79 5.86 -24.33 7.76
N TRP A 80 7.00 -23.81 7.30
CA TRP A 80 7.32 -22.39 7.44
C TRP A 80 6.67 -21.57 6.34
N VAL A 81 5.95 -20.52 6.72
CA VAL A 81 5.24 -19.63 5.80
C VAL A 81 5.63 -18.18 6.06
N LEU A 82 6.11 -17.50 5.03
CA LEU A 82 6.39 -16.08 5.04
C LEU A 82 5.18 -15.30 4.55
N THR A 83 4.82 -14.22 5.24
CA THR A 83 3.67 -13.36 4.89
C THR A 83 3.93 -11.90 5.26
N LYS A 84 2.94 -11.04 5.02
CA LYS A 84 2.93 -9.63 5.38
C LYS A 84 2.52 -9.42 6.84
N ALA A 85 3.42 -8.87 7.65
CA ALA A 85 3.22 -8.58 9.07
C ALA A 85 2.04 -7.64 9.33
N SER A 86 1.90 -6.49 8.66
CA SER A 86 0.83 -5.55 9.01
C SER A 86 -0.59 -6.08 8.77
N GLN A 87 -0.74 -7.23 8.09
CA GLN A 87 -2.03 -7.89 7.90
C GLN A 87 -2.34 -8.94 8.98
N VAL A 88 -1.30 -9.45 9.65
CA VAL A 88 -1.41 -10.53 10.64
C VAL A 88 -0.96 -10.11 12.04
N ASN A 89 -0.29 -8.97 12.19
CA ASN A 89 0.22 -8.46 13.46
C ASN A 89 -0.84 -7.63 14.20
N GLY A 90 -0.85 -7.71 15.54
CA GLY A 90 -1.80 -7.02 16.41
C GLY A 90 -3.08 -7.79 16.70
N ILE A 91 -3.09 -9.11 16.44
CA ILE A 91 -4.18 -10.00 16.81
C ILE A 91 -3.92 -10.49 18.24
N ASN A 92 -4.38 -9.74 19.22
CA ASN A 92 -4.46 -10.22 20.60
C ASN A 92 -5.53 -11.33 20.67
N GLY A 93 -5.15 -12.58 20.37
CA GLY A 93 -5.97 -13.78 20.64
C GLY A 93 -6.86 -14.31 19.50
N GLY A 94 -6.65 -13.90 18.25
CA GLY A 94 -7.39 -14.47 17.11
C GLY A 94 -6.65 -15.64 16.48
N ALA A 95 -7.40 -16.68 16.10
CA ALA A 95 -6.84 -17.87 15.49
C ALA A 95 -6.32 -17.57 14.08
N ILE A 96 -5.01 -17.79 13.88
CA ILE A 96 -4.38 -17.74 12.55
C ILE A 96 -4.43 -19.14 11.96
N THR A 97 -5.00 -19.25 10.77
CA THR A 97 -4.98 -20.49 9.98
C THR A 97 -4.50 -20.19 8.57
N CYS A 98 -3.95 -21.20 7.90
CA CYS A 98 -3.51 -21.12 6.52
C CYS A 98 -4.30 -22.14 5.70
N GLN A 99 -5.00 -21.66 4.68
CA GLN A 99 -5.66 -22.51 3.70
C GLN A 99 -4.70 -22.79 2.54
N LEU A 100 -4.39 -24.06 2.33
CA LEU A 100 -3.57 -24.55 1.22
C LEU A 100 -4.38 -24.56 -0.09
N LYS A 101 -3.69 -24.75 -1.22
CA LYS A 101 -4.30 -24.85 -2.55
C LYS A 101 -5.35 -25.98 -2.68
N ASP A 102 -5.16 -27.10 -1.96
CA ASP A 102 -6.10 -28.21 -1.93
C ASP A 102 -7.36 -27.94 -1.08
N GLY A 103 -7.46 -26.74 -0.50
CA GLY A 103 -8.56 -26.33 0.37
C GLY A 103 -8.36 -26.69 1.85
N LYS A 104 -7.35 -27.51 2.19
CA LYS A 104 -7.05 -27.89 3.58
C LYS A 104 -6.64 -26.65 4.37
N THR A 105 -7.25 -26.48 5.54
CA THR A 105 -6.94 -25.38 6.46
C THR A 105 -6.16 -25.92 7.66
N ILE A 106 -5.03 -25.27 7.98
CA ILE A 106 -4.10 -25.72 9.02
C ILE A 106 -3.85 -24.56 10.00
N SER A 107 -3.86 -24.83 11.30
CA SER A 107 -3.49 -23.83 12.30
C SER A 107 -2.04 -23.39 12.12
N ALA A 108 -1.81 -22.10 12.35
CA ALA A 108 -0.50 -21.50 12.26
C ALA A 108 -0.22 -20.65 13.50
N ARG A 109 1.02 -20.70 13.97
CA ARG A 109 1.53 -19.77 15.00
C ARG A 109 2.46 -18.75 14.36
N GLN A 110 2.39 -17.50 14.79
CA GLN A 110 3.38 -16.51 14.41
C GLN A 110 4.65 -16.74 15.24
N VAL A 111 5.79 -16.87 14.55
CA VAL A 111 7.09 -17.16 15.18
C VAL A 111 7.99 -15.93 15.20
N GLY A 112 8.12 -15.24 14.07
CA GLY A 112 9.02 -14.09 13.93
C GLY A 112 8.37 -12.92 13.20
N LEU A 113 8.90 -11.73 13.44
CA LEU A 113 8.44 -10.48 12.84
C LEU A 113 9.64 -9.62 12.47
N HIS A 114 9.67 -9.10 11.24
CA HIS A 114 10.63 -8.10 10.81
C HIS A 114 9.90 -6.78 10.52
N PRO A 115 9.82 -5.84 11.48
CA PRO A 115 9.07 -4.61 11.32
C PRO A 115 9.52 -3.76 10.13
N GLU A 116 10.82 -3.66 9.81
CA GLU A 116 11.23 -2.77 8.72
C GLU A 116 10.74 -3.21 7.33
N HIS A 117 10.80 -4.50 7.00
CA HIS A 117 10.31 -5.04 5.72
C HIS A 117 8.83 -5.48 5.76
N ASP A 118 8.16 -5.33 6.89
CA ASP A 118 6.77 -5.78 7.09
C ASP A 118 6.57 -7.28 6.90
N LEU A 119 7.56 -8.08 7.29
CA LEU A 119 7.51 -9.53 7.12
C LEU A 119 7.14 -10.22 8.43
N ALA A 120 6.31 -11.25 8.33
CA ALA A 120 5.99 -12.16 9.43
C ALA A 120 6.28 -13.59 9.01
N MET A 121 6.80 -14.37 9.95
CA MET A 121 7.03 -15.79 9.80
C MET A 121 5.99 -16.56 10.61
N LEU A 122 5.29 -17.45 9.93
CA LEU A 122 4.32 -18.37 10.50
C LEU A 122 4.86 -19.79 10.46
N LYS A 123 4.44 -20.61 11.43
CA LYS A 123 4.71 -22.04 11.47
C LYS A 123 3.39 -22.80 11.51
N LEU A 124 3.21 -23.69 10.53
CA LEU A 124 2.11 -24.64 10.43
C LEU A 124 2.55 -25.98 11.04
N GLU A 125 1.61 -26.70 11.62
CA GLU A 125 1.81 -28.08 12.08
C GLU A 125 1.59 -29.07 10.92
N ALA A 126 2.50 -29.05 9.94
CA ALA A 126 2.48 -29.92 8.76
C ALA A 126 3.89 -30.10 8.17
N THR A 127 4.10 -31.20 7.46
CA THR A 127 5.35 -31.53 6.74
C THR A 127 5.06 -31.95 5.31
N GLY A 128 6.11 -32.04 4.47
CA GLY A 128 5.97 -32.43 3.06
C GLY A 128 5.26 -31.38 2.20
N LEU A 129 5.22 -30.12 2.65
CA LEU A 129 4.56 -29.05 1.91
C LEU A 129 5.41 -28.63 0.69
N PRO A 130 4.76 -28.24 -0.44
CA PRO A 130 5.46 -27.64 -1.57
C PRO A 130 6.09 -26.30 -1.16
N VAL A 131 7.32 -26.05 -1.64
CA VAL A 131 8.12 -24.87 -1.28
C VAL A 131 8.30 -23.98 -2.49
N VAL A 132 8.29 -22.66 -2.27
CA VAL A 132 8.60 -21.70 -3.34
C VAL A 132 10.06 -21.86 -3.79
N THR A 133 10.29 -21.86 -5.10
CA THR A 133 11.65 -21.82 -5.65
C THR A 133 12.07 -20.36 -5.79
N TRP A 134 13.15 -19.96 -5.14
CA TRP A 134 13.61 -18.56 -5.18
C TRP A 134 14.52 -18.32 -6.38
N ARG A 135 14.43 -17.11 -6.94
CA ARG A 135 15.48 -16.54 -7.77
C ARG A 135 16.58 -15.96 -6.86
N THR A 136 17.83 -16.39 -7.04
CA THR A 136 18.95 -16.09 -6.13
C THR A 136 20.11 -15.31 -6.75
N ASP A 137 20.15 -15.20 -8.08
CA ASP A 137 21.23 -14.61 -8.87
C ASP A 137 21.21 -13.07 -8.81
N GLN A 138 20.06 -12.46 -9.09
CA GLN A 138 19.91 -11.01 -9.16
C GLN A 138 18.45 -10.56 -9.01
N ASP A 139 18.29 -9.27 -8.78
CA ASP A 139 16.98 -8.62 -8.89
C ASP A 139 16.45 -8.64 -10.33
N PRO A 140 15.12 -8.65 -10.51
CA PRO A 140 14.53 -8.52 -11.83
C PRO A 140 14.75 -7.08 -12.35
N SER A 141 15.13 -6.98 -13.62
CA SER A 141 15.34 -5.69 -14.29
C SER A 141 14.02 -4.96 -14.54
N VAL A 142 14.07 -3.63 -14.63
CA VAL A 142 12.90 -2.84 -15.07
C VAL A 142 12.43 -3.33 -16.45
N GLY A 143 11.11 -3.49 -16.61
CA GLY A 143 10.48 -4.05 -17.81
C GLY A 143 10.34 -5.57 -17.80
N SER A 144 10.96 -6.30 -16.87
CA SER A 144 10.75 -7.75 -16.76
C SER A 144 9.30 -8.08 -16.41
N LEU A 145 8.73 -9.07 -17.12
CA LEU A 145 7.40 -9.60 -16.84
C LEU A 145 7.37 -10.39 -15.54
N LEU A 146 6.26 -10.28 -14.83
CA LEU A 146 6.03 -10.87 -13.53
C LEU A 146 4.61 -11.41 -13.40
N ALA A 147 4.43 -12.40 -12.52
CA ALA A 147 3.12 -12.88 -12.11
C ALA A 147 2.98 -12.97 -10.59
N THR A 148 1.87 -12.46 -10.07
CA THR A 148 1.49 -12.64 -8.67
C THR A 148 0.76 -13.97 -8.50
N CYS A 149 1.27 -14.80 -7.61
CA CYS A 149 0.73 -16.12 -7.31
C CYS A 149 -0.38 -16.06 -6.25
N GLY A 150 -1.23 -17.09 -6.26
CA GLY A 150 -2.32 -17.30 -5.30
C GLY A 150 -2.68 -18.78 -5.24
N PRO A 151 -3.53 -19.22 -4.30
CA PRO A 151 -3.90 -20.64 -4.17
C PRO A 151 -4.72 -21.18 -5.35
N GLY A 152 -5.18 -20.34 -6.29
CA GLY A 152 -5.90 -20.77 -7.49
C GLY A 152 -5.01 -21.37 -8.60
N ASP A 153 -5.59 -21.59 -9.77
CA ASP A 153 -4.85 -22.12 -10.94
C ASP A 153 -4.23 -21.07 -11.84
N LEU A 154 -4.79 -19.86 -11.83
CA LEU A 154 -4.33 -18.72 -12.61
C LEU A 154 -3.54 -17.75 -11.74
N PRO A 155 -2.65 -16.92 -12.31
CA PRO A 155 -2.08 -15.80 -11.58
C PRO A 155 -3.19 -14.87 -11.10
N LEU A 156 -3.01 -14.26 -9.93
CA LEU A 156 -3.91 -13.21 -9.44
C LEU A 156 -3.78 -11.96 -10.31
N ALA A 157 -2.55 -11.62 -10.69
CA ALA A 157 -2.24 -10.51 -11.57
C ALA A 157 -0.94 -10.78 -12.34
N VAL A 158 -0.86 -10.27 -13.55
CA VAL A 158 0.37 -10.21 -14.36
C VAL A 158 0.85 -8.76 -14.37
N GLY A 159 2.14 -8.50 -14.53
CA GLY A 159 2.70 -7.15 -14.52
C GLY A 159 4.13 -7.08 -14.99
N VAL A 160 4.71 -5.90 -14.84
CA VAL A 160 6.12 -5.63 -15.13
C VAL A 160 6.78 -4.98 -13.92
N VAL A 161 8.09 -5.16 -13.78
CA VAL A 161 8.90 -4.33 -12.89
C VAL A 161 8.90 -2.90 -13.42
N SER A 162 8.48 -1.95 -12.60
CA SER A 162 8.39 -0.54 -12.98
C SER A 162 9.55 0.28 -12.43
N ILE A 163 10.01 -0.03 -11.21
CA ILE A 163 11.09 0.71 -10.54
C ILE A 163 12.01 -0.29 -9.85
N HIS A 164 13.31 -0.11 -10.00
CA HIS A 164 14.33 -0.93 -9.35
C HIS A 164 14.24 -0.88 -7.81
N ARG A 165 14.94 -1.80 -7.13
CA ARG A 165 15.06 -1.82 -5.67
C ARG A 165 15.54 -0.45 -5.16
N ARG A 166 14.80 0.12 -4.23
CA ARG A 166 15.12 1.40 -3.57
C ARG A 166 14.52 1.44 -2.16
N ARG A 167 14.93 2.44 -1.40
CA ARG A 167 14.23 2.81 -0.17
C ARG A 167 12.90 3.46 -0.52
N ILE A 168 11.83 2.92 0.05
CA ILE A 168 10.51 3.55 -0.01
C ILE A 168 10.35 4.43 1.22
N PRO A 169 10.14 5.74 1.06
CA PRO A 169 10.04 6.66 2.18
C PRO A 169 8.89 6.28 3.12
N HIS A 170 9.08 6.60 4.39
CA HIS A 170 8.10 6.31 5.43
C HIS A 170 6.92 7.28 5.35
N PHE A 171 5.69 6.75 5.44
CA PHE A 171 4.50 7.57 5.67
C PHE A 171 4.34 7.76 7.17
N PHE A 172 4.27 9.00 7.63
CA PHE A 172 4.06 9.29 9.05
C PHE A 172 2.65 8.93 9.51
N GLY A 173 2.53 8.45 10.75
CA GLY A 173 1.25 8.20 11.37
C GLY A 173 0.43 9.47 11.55
N PHE A 174 -0.89 9.32 11.53
CA PHE A 174 -1.83 10.42 11.63
C PHE A 174 -2.71 10.28 12.88
N LEU A 175 -2.49 11.15 13.87
CA LEU A 175 -3.29 11.15 15.10
C LEU A 175 -4.71 11.70 14.87
N GLY A 176 -4.84 12.72 14.00
CA GLY A 176 -6.11 13.34 13.63
C GLY A 176 -6.60 14.41 14.60
N ILE A 177 -5.70 15.30 15.01
CA ILE A 177 -6.02 16.46 15.85
C ILE A 177 -5.55 17.76 15.19
N GLY A 178 -6.28 18.84 15.41
CA GLY A 178 -5.71 20.19 15.37
C GLY A 178 -5.16 20.52 16.74
N PHE A 179 -4.08 21.29 16.79
CA PHE A 179 -3.43 21.64 18.06
C PHE A 179 -2.83 23.03 18.03
N GLU A 180 -2.63 23.57 19.22
CA GLU A 180 -2.05 24.87 19.51
C GLU A 180 -1.09 24.75 20.69
N ASP A 181 -0.08 25.61 20.75
CA ASP A 181 0.86 25.64 21.87
C ASP A 181 0.16 26.17 23.14
N SER A 182 0.44 25.56 24.28
CA SER A 182 -0.16 25.94 25.57
C SER A 182 0.87 25.83 26.69
N ALA A 183 0.67 26.59 27.78
CA ALA A 183 1.50 26.43 28.97
C ALA A 183 1.45 24.98 29.48
N GLY A 184 2.61 24.32 29.53
CA GLY A 184 2.77 22.95 30.01
C GLY A 184 2.38 21.84 29.02
N GLY A 185 2.24 22.14 27.71
CA GLY A 185 2.07 21.11 26.69
C GLY A 185 1.42 21.59 25.40
N VAL A 186 0.80 20.65 24.68
CA VAL A 186 0.12 20.96 23.42
C VAL A 186 -1.38 20.78 23.57
N ARG A 187 -2.14 21.86 23.40
CA ARG A 187 -3.59 21.84 23.54
C ARG A 187 -4.24 21.35 22.25
N VAL A 188 -5.18 20.43 22.37
CA VAL A 188 -6.02 19.94 21.29
C VAL A 188 -7.08 20.98 20.98
N SER A 189 -7.05 21.58 19.79
CA SER A 189 -8.05 22.56 19.35
C SER A 189 -9.27 21.89 18.71
N ARG A 190 -9.05 20.79 17.98
CA ARG A 190 -10.12 19.98 17.40
C ARG A 190 -9.70 18.52 17.26
N VAL A 191 -10.67 17.62 17.26
CA VAL A 191 -10.47 16.19 17.02
C VAL A 191 -11.24 15.79 15.78
N MET A 192 -10.55 15.18 14.82
CA MET A 192 -11.17 14.76 13.56
C MET A 192 -12.00 13.49 13.78
N PRO A 193 -13.21 13.39 13.20
CA PRO A 193 -14.01 12.17 13.27
C PRO A 193 -13.27 10.95 12.72
N ASN A 194 -13.55 9.77 13.27
CA ASN A 194 -13.00 8.48 12.84
C ASN A 194 -11.46 8.37 12.91
N SER A 195 -10.78 9.30 13.58
CA SER A 195 -9.33 9.31 13.79
C SER A 195 -8.89 8.47 14.98
N GLY A 196 -7.57 8.26 15.11
CA GLY A 196 -6.97 7.60 16.28
C GLY A 196 -7.30 8.34 17.57
N ALA A 197 -7.21 9.68 17.55
CA ALA A 197 -7.56 10.55 18.68
C ALA A 197 -9.03 10.43 19.10
N SER A 198 -9.95 10.43 18.12
CA SER A 198 -11.39 10.29 18.39
C SER A 198 -11.73 8.95 19.04
N ARG A 199 -11.10 7.85 18.59
CA ARG A 199 -11.37 6.49 19.10
C ARG A 199 -10.93 6.28 20.55
N VAL A 200 -9.91 7.01 21.00
CA VAL A 200 -9.48 6.99 22.42
C VAL A 200 -10.13 8.10 23.25
N GLY A 201 -11.12 8.81 22.69
CA GLY A 201 -11.90 9.78 23.42
C GLY A 201 -11.18 11.10 23.73
N LEU A 202 -10.16 11.47 22.96
CA LEU A 202 -9.61 12.84 23.03
C LEU A 202 -10.68 13.85 22.64
N LYS A 203 -10.65 15.01 23.28
CA LYS A 203 -11.59 16.11 23.08
C LYS A 203 -10.83 17.42 22.92
N ALA A 204 -11.49 18.41 22.30
CA ALA A 204 -10.99 19.77 22.28
C ALA A 204 -10.81 20.28 23.73
N GLY A 205 -9.72 21.00 23.98
CA GLY A 205 -9.33 21.48 25.31
C GLY A 205 -8.39 20.54 26.08
N ASP A 206 -8.22 19.30 25.64
CA ASP A 206 -7.24 18.37 26.23
C ASP A 206 -5.80 18.89 25.99
N VAL A 207 -4.90 18.69 26.94
CA VAL A 207 -3.49 19.08 26.83
C VAL A 207 -2.61 17.83 26.83
N ILE A 208 -1.91 17.59 25.73
CA ILE A 208 -0.94 16.50 25.60
C ILE A 208 0.36 16.93 26.26
N THR A 209 0.78 16.20 27.28
CA THR A 209 1.99 16.51 28.08
C THR A 209 3.16 15.58 27.75
N ARG A 210 2.88 14.31 27.41
CA ARG A 210 3.89 13.34 26.98
C ARG A 210 3.41 12.47 25.83
N VAL A 211 4.35 12.05 25.00
CA VAL A 211 4.14 11.09 23.90
C VAL A 211 5.28 10.07 23.98
N ALA A 212 4.95 8.78 24.06
CA ALA A 212 5.94 7.71 24.15
C ALA A 212 7.02 7.96 25.23
N GLY A 213 6.57 8.39 26.41
CA GLY A 213 7.43 8.72 27.55
C GLY A 213 8.16 10.07 27.44
N THR A 214 8.23 10.67 26.26
CA THR A 214 8.92 11.95 26.01
C THR A 214 8.01 13.13 26.34
N THR A 215 8.50 14.10 27.10
CA THR A 215 7.78 15.36 27.40
C THR A 215 7.63 16.22 26.15
N ILE A 216 6.44 16.78 25.95
CA ILE A 216 6.09 17.56 24.78
C ILE A 216 5.81 19.01 25.19
N PRO A 217 6.81 19.91 25.11
CA PRO A 217 6.63 21.29 25.53
C PRO A 217 5.89 22.15 24.51
N ARG A 218 5.95 21.79 23.21
CA ARG A 218 5.40 22.57 22.09
C ARG A 218 4.99 21.68 20.92
N GLY A 219 4.19 22.23 20.00
CA GLY A 219 3.56 21.52 18.90
C GLY A 219 4.54 20.98 17.85
N GLU A 220 5.72 21.59 17.71
CA GLU A 220 6.81 21.04 16.92
C GLU A 220 7.27 19.68 17.48
N ALA A 221 7.55 19.61 18.79
CA ALA A 221 7.94 18.36 19.44
C ALA A 221 6.85 17.28 19.32
N LEU A 222 5.56 17.67 19.38
CA LEU A 222 4.45 16.75 19.15
C LEU A 222 4.50 16.18 17.72
N ARG A 223 4.64 17.04 16.71
CA ARG A 223 4.73 16.63 15.30
C ARG A 223 5.91 15.71 15.08
N ASP A 224 7.08 16.06 15.59
CA ASP A 224 8.29 15.26 15.41
C ASP A 224 8.17 13.89 16.08
N GLN A 225 7.55 13.82 17.26
CA GLN A 225 7.29 12.54 17.90
C GLN A 225 6.27 11.71 17.11
N ILE A 226 5.15 12.27 16.67
CA ILE A 226 4.17 11.54 15.84
C ILE A 226 4.82 11.03 14.54
N ARG A 227 5.70 11.83 13.92
CA ARG A 227 6.45 11.44 12.71
C ARG A 227 7.41 10.26 12.94
N LYS A 228 7.74 9.92 14.18
CA LYS A 228 8.54 8.71 14.44
C LYS A 228 7.74 7.42 14.29
N PHE A 229 6.41 7.50 14.35
CA PHE A 229 5.53 6.35 14.32
C PHE A 229 4.88 6.15 12.95
N ARG A 230 4.59 4.89 12.65
CA ARG A 230 3.91 4.44 11.43
C ARG A 230 2.39 4.55 11.58
N PRO A 231 1.66 4.71 10.48
CA PRO A 231 0.24 4.36 10.45
C PRO A 231 0.05 2.97 11.08
N GLY A 232 -0.91 2.85 11.99
CA GLY A 232 -1.37 1.61 12.62
C GLY A 232 -0.69 1.27 13.92
N GLU A 233 0.44 1.92 14.21
CA GLU A 233 1.10 1.81 15.50
C GLU A 233 0.25 2.48 16.58
N LEU A 234 0.39 1.97 17.80
CA LEU A 234 -0.17 2.59 18.99
C LEU A 234 0.77 3.68 19.46
N LEU A 235 0.25 4.89 19.57
CA LEU A 235 0.94 6.03 20.15
C LEU A 235 0.45 6.21 21.58
N PRO A 236 1.28 5.87 22.59
CA PRO A 236 0.96 6.15 23.98
C PRO A 236 1.08 7.65 24.27
N LEU A 237 0.04 8.21 24.86
CA LEU A 237 -0.11 9.63 25.18
C LEU A 237 -0.40 9.80 26.66
N ARG A 238 0.22 10.79 27.29
CA ARG A 238 -0.21 11.34 28.57
C ARG A 238 -0.97 12.63 28.31
N VAL A 239 -2.21 12.69 28.78
CA VAL A 239 -3.13 13.78 28.48
C VAL A 239 -3.73 14.33 29.76
N ARG A 240 -3.87 15.66 29.81
CA ARG A 240 -4.49 16.39 30.90
C ARG A 240 -5.78 17.04 30.43
N ARG A 241 -6.90 16.72 31.10
CA ARG A 241 -8.22 17.31 30.89
C ARG A 241 -8.62 18.07 32.15
N GLY A 242 -8.51 19.40 32.11
CA GLY A 242 -8.66 20.24 33.29
C GLY A 242 -7.55 19.95 34.32
N ARG A 243 -7.93 19.38 35.46
CA ARG A 243 -7.02 18.99 36.56
C ARG A 243 -6.66 17.50 36.57
N VAL A 244 -7.33 16.68 35.76
CA VAL A 244 -7.13 15.22 35.74
C VAL A 244 -6.16 14.85 34.63
N GLU A 245 -5.21 13.97 34.95
CA GLU A 245 -4.36 13.34 33.94
C GLU A 245 -4.78 11.89 33.70
N PHE A 246 -4.66 11.43 32.46
CA PHE A 246 -4.92 10.06 32.07
C PHE A 246 -4.02 9.64 30.91
N ASP A 247 -3.85 8.33 30.75
CA ASP A 247 -3.13 7.73 29.64
C ASP A 247 -4.09 7.33 28.52
N ALA A 248 -3.68 7.54 27.27
CA ALA A 248 -4.44 7.16 26.09
C ALA A 248 -3.51 6.51 25.05
N ASN A 249 -3.90 5.34 24.53
CA ASN A 249 -3.12 4.62 23.52
C ASN A 249 -3.79 4.74 22.14
N ALA A 250 -3.46 5.80 21.41
CA ALA A 250 -4.12 6.12 20.14
C ALA A 250 -3.51 5.33 18.97
N ARG A 251 -4.32 4.52 18.28
CA ARG A 251 -3.88 3.89 17.02
C ARG A 251 -3.80 4.94 15.90
N LEU A 252 -2.61 5.16 15.36
CA LEU A 252 -2.41 6.16 14.30
C LEU A 252 -3.08 5.74 12.99
N GLY A 253 -3.74 6.67 12.32
CA GLY A 253 -4.27 6.50 10.98
C GLY A 253 -3.24 6.85 9.90
N SER A 254 -3.72 6.96 8.67
CA SER A 254 -2.95 7.52 7.54
C SER A 254 -3.53 8.87 7.13
N PRO A 255 -2.71 9.91 6.85
CA PRO A 255 -3.22 11.21 6.40
C PRO A 255 -4.12 11.08 5.17
N ALA A 256 -3.87 10.09 4.30
CA ALA A 256 -4.66 9.83 3.09
C ALA A 256 -6.10 9.35 3.34
N GLN A 257 -6.46 9.05 4.59
CA GLN A 257 -7.84 8.73 4.98
C GLN A 257 -8.66 9.99 5.30
N HIS A 258 -8.00 11.08 5.67
CA HIS A 258 -8.64 12.28 6.22
C HIS A 258 -8.41 13.53 5.36
N VAL A 259 -7.33 13.56 4.57
CA VAL A 259 -7.05 14.63 3.61
C VAL A 259 -7.68 14.28 2.27
N GLN A 260 -8.75 14.99 1.91
CA GLN A 260 -9.38 14.89 0.59
C GLN A 260 -8.61 15.75 -0.40
N ASN A 261 -7.65 15.15 -1.10
CA ASN A 261 -6.98 15.76 -2.26
C ASN A 261 -7.35 14.93 -3.50
N ARG A 262 -7.58 15.59 -4.64
CA ARG A 262 -7.82 14.96 -5.94
C ARG A 262 -6.81 13.83 -6.23
N SER A 263 -5.52 14.04 -5.95
CA SER A 263 -4.48 13.02 -6.15
C SER A 263 -4.73 11.75 -5.29
N ILE A 264 -5.07 11.95 -4.01
CA ILE A 264 -5.37 10.85 -3.07
C ILE A 264 -6.63 10.09 -3.51
N PHE A 265 -7.65 10.81 -3.99
CA PHE A 265 -8.86 10.20 -4.55
C PHE A 265 -8.55 9.38 -5.80
N MET A 266 -7.80 9.94 -6.75
CA MET A 266 -7.44 9.25 -7.99
C MET A 266 -6.62 7.98 -7.75
N ASN A 267 -5.77 7.97 -6.71
CA ASN A 267 -5.03 6.77 -6.32
C ASN A 267 -5.91 5.62 -5.82
N LYS A 268 -7.14 5.90 -5.36
CA LYS A 268 -8.10 4.87 -4.88
C LYS A 268 -9.02 4.33 -5.98
N LEU A 269 -9.04 4.94 -7.17
CA LEU A 269 -9.90 4.50 -8.28
C LEU A 269 -9.56 3.09 -8.79
N GLY A 270 -8.37 2.58 -8.47
CA GLY A 270 -7.91 1.22 -8.84
C GLY A 270 -8.13 0.15 -7.77
N GLY A 271 -8.88 0.45 -6.70
CA GLY A 271 -9.17 -0.46 -5.59
C GLY A 271 -8.65 0.03 -4.24
N GLN A 272 -8.81 -0.82 -3.22
CA GLN A 272 -8.33 -0.53 -1.87
C GLN A 272 -6.80 -0.54 -1.83
N LEU A 273 -6.23 0.45 -1.15
CA LEU A 273 -4.79 0.56 -0.95
C LEU A 273 -4.39 -0.13 0.35
N SER A 274 -3.16 -0.63 0.40
CA SER A 274 -2.62 -1.16 1.64
C SER A 274 -2.56 -0.09 2.71
N PHE A 275 -2.76 -0.49 3.96
CA PHE A 275 -2.68 0.46 5.07
C PHE A 275 -1.23 0.92 5.31
N ARG A 276 -0.29 -0.03 5.37
CA ARG A 276 1.15 0.23 5.31
C ARG A 276 1.64 0.14 3.87
N ARG A 277 2.27 1.21 3.37
CA ARG A 277 2.67 1.39 1.96
C ARG A 277 4.11 1.81 1.73
N GLY A 278 4.81 2.20 2.80
CA GLY A 278 6.18 2.70 2.72
C GLY A 278 6.95 2.47 4.01
N GLY A 279 8.13 3.09 4.09
CA GLY A 279 9.11 2.84 5.14
C GLY A 279 9.79 1.48 4.97
N PHE A 280 9.94 1.03 3.72
CA PHE A 280 10.64 -0.21 3.38
C PHE A 280 12.08 0.15 2.97
N PRO A 281 13.11 -0.35 3.68
CA PRO A 281 14.50 -0.05 3.34
C PRO A 281 14.87 -0.54 1.94
N ASN A 282 14.35 -1.71 1.56
CA ASN A 282 14.61 -2.35 0.28
C ASN A 282 13.31 -2.90 -0.30
N ALA A 283 12.75 -2.20 -1.29
CA ALA A 283 11.63 -2.71 -2.08
C ALA A 283 11.75 -2.24 -3.53
N PHE A 284 11.24 -3.03 -4.46
CA PHE A 284 11.07 -2.63 -5.87
C PHE A 284 9.57 -2.45 -6.16
N ALA A 285 9.26 -1.72 -7.22
CA ALA A 285 7.88 -1.46 -7.62
C ALA A 285 7.51 -2.19 -8.90
N HIS A 286 6.26 -2.65 -8.96
CA HIS A 286 5.65 -3.27 -10.13
C HIS A 286 4.21 -2.77 -10.27
N ASP A 287 3.64 -2.98 -11.43
CA ASP A 287 2.32 -2.44 -11.80
C ASP A 287 1.17 -3.46 -11.62
N THR A 288 1.39 -4.56 -10.88
CA THR A 288 0.31 -5.52 -10.62
C THR A 288 -0.74 -4.90 -9.69
N VAL A 289 -2.00 -5.19 -9.99
CA VAL A 289 -3.16 -4.63 -9.27
C VAL A 289 -3.59 -5.65 -8.23
N LEU A 290 -3.22 -5.40 -6.97
CA LEU A 290 -3.54 -6.29 -5.84
C LEU A 290 -4.47 -5.61 -4.85
N LYS A 291 -5.30 -6.40 -4.18
CA LYS A 291 -6.00 -6.01 -2.96
C LYS A 291 -5.06 -6.10 -1.75
N PRO A 292 -5.33 -5.37 -0.65
CA PRO A 292 -4.54 -5.49 0.57
C PRO A 292 -4.45 -6.94 1.08
N GLU A 293 -5.52 -7.72 0.97
CA GLU A 293 -5.62 -9.11 1.44
C GLU A 293 -4.91 -10.11 0.52
N GLU A 294 -4.46 -9.66 -0.65
CA GLU A 294 -3.66 -10.44 -1.62
C GLU A 294 -2.15 -10.16 -1.46
N CYS A 295 -1.77 -9.21 -0.60
CA CYS A 295 -0.37 -8.99 -0.24
C CYS A 295 0.12 -10.09 0.72
N GLY A 296 1.43 -10.33 0.73
CA GLY A 296 2.13 -11.38 1.49
C GLY A 296 2.47 -12.62 0.67
N GLY A 297 1.90 -12.74 -0.54
CA GLY A 297 2.16 -13.85 -1.46
C GLY A 297 3.34 -13.62 -2.39
N PRO A 298 3.87 -14.69 -3.01
CA PRO A 298 5.03 -14.63 -3.89
C PRO A 298 4.73 -13.95 -5.22
N LEU A 299 5.75 -13.28 -5.75
CA LEU A 299 5.81 -12.68 -7.08
C LEU A 299 6.90 -13.41 -7.86
N VAL A 300 6.56 -13.93 -9.05
CA VAL A 300 7.45 -14.80 -9.84
C VAL A 300 7.85 -14.21 -11.18
N ASP A 301 9.01 -14.64 -11.68
CA ASP A 301 9.47 -14.42 -13.06
C ASP A 301 8.82 -15.40 -14.06
N LEU A 302 9.27 -15.38 -15.32
CA LEU A 302 8.78 -16.24 -16.39
C LEU A 302 9.17 -17.71 -16.23
N GLU A 303 10.19 -17.99 -15.42
CA GLU A 303 10.61 -19.35 -15.05
C GLU A 303 9.84 -19.88 -13.83
N GLY A 304 8.91 -19.10 -13.27
CA GLY A 304 8.11 -19.47 -12.11
C GLY A 304 8.88 -19.34 -10.78
N ARG A 305 10.08 -18.76 -10.79
CA ARG A 305 10.90 -18.55 -9.58
C ARG A 305 10.46 -17.28 -8.88
N ALA A 306 10.32 -17.34 -7.56
CA ALA A 306 9.97 -16.21 -6.72
C ALA A 306 11.10 -15.18 -6.73
N VAL A 307 10.80 -13.98 -7.23
CA VAL A 307 11.68 -12.80 -7.23
C VAL A 307 11.44 -11.89 -6.02
N GLY A 308 10.36 -12.13 -5.29
CA GLY A 308 10.04 -11.38 -4.08
C GLY A 308 8.67 -11.73 -3.49
N ILE A 309 8.28 -10.97 -2.47
CA ILE A 309 6.98 -11.05 -1.81
C ILE A 309 6.26 -9.72 -1.97
N ASN A 310 5.03 -9.76 -2.49
CA ASN A 310 4.19 -8.57 -2.62
C ASN A 310 3.88 -8.00 -1.24
N ILE A 311 4.26 -6.77 -0.94
CA ILE A 311 4.15 -6.20 0.40
C ILE A 311 3.16 -5.07 0.52
N ALA A 312 2.91 -4.30 -0.54
CA ALA A 312 1.92 -3.23 -0.46
C ALA A 312 1.33 -2.87 -1.80
N ARG A 313 0.01 -2.69 -1.83
CA ARG A 313 -0.65 -1.86 -2.84
C ARG A 313 -0.47 -0.40 -2.46
N GLU A 314 0.40 0.33 -3.16
CA GLU A 314 0.75 1.72 -2.86
C GLU A 314 -0.31 2.68 -3.41
N GLY A 315 -0.62 2.54 -4.69
CA GLY A 315 -1.41 3.51 -5.45
C GLY A 315 -2.16 2.86 -6.60
N ARG A 316 -2.71 3.67 -7.51
CA ARG A 316 -3.56 3.16 -8.60
C ARG A 316 -2.80 2.17 -9.50
N THR A 317 -1.53 2.45 -9.77
CA THR A 317 -0.69 1.73 -10.73
C THR A 317 0.59 1.18 -10.12
N GLU A 318 0.72 1.22 -8.79
CA GLU A 318 1.96 0.86 -8.10
C GLU A 318 1.69 -0.10 -6.94
N SER A 319 2.44 -1.20 -6.95
CA SER A 319 2.57 -2.15 -5.86
C SER A 319 4.05 -2.35 -5.56
N HIS A 320 4.38 -2.59 -4.30
CA HIS A 320 5.74 -2.85 -3.83
C HIS A 320 5.93 -4.32 -3.49
N ALA A 321 7.12 -4.83 -3.76
CA ALA A 321 7.57 -6.15 -3.33
C ALA A 321 8.93 -6.09 -2.63
N ILE A 322 9.10 -6.92 -1.60
CA ILE A 322 10.42 -7.13 -0.97
C ILE A 322 11.19 -8.14 -1.81
N PRO A 323 12.43 -7.83 -2.27
CA PRO A 323 13.22 -8.72 -3.10
C PRO A 323 13.56 -10.05 -2.44
N ALA A 324 13.63 -11.13 -3.24
CA ALA A 324 14.02 -12.47 -2.82
C ALA A 324 15.34 -12.47 -2.04
N GLN A 325 16.36 -11.75 -2.53
CA GLN A 325 17.67 -11.69 -1.88
C GLN A 325 17.61 -11.09 -0.47
N VAL A 326 16.75 -10.08 -0.26
CA VAL A 326 16.53 -9.50 1.08
C VAL A 326 15.83 -10.51 1.97
N ILE A 327 14.81 -11.20 1.46
CA ILE A 327 14.06 -12.21 2.21
C ILE A 327 14.96 -13.36 2.65
N LEU A 328 15.76 -13.91 1.74
CA LEU A 328 16.65 -15.03 1.99
C LEU A 328 17.64 -14.72 3.12
N GLY A 329 18.18 -13.50 3.18
CA GLY A 329 19.05 -13.05 4.27
C GLY A 329 18.35 -12.89 5.63
N LEU A 330 17.02 -12.86 5.66
CA LEU A 330 16.21 -12.70 6.87
C LEU A 330 15.53 -13.99 7.34
N LEU A 331 15.55 -15.06 6.53
CA LEU A 331 14.76 -16.26 6.80
C LEU A 331 15.11 -16.93 8.12
N GLU A 332 16.40 -17.13 8.41
CA GLU A 332 16.82 -17.84 9.63
C GLU A 332 16.53 -17.03 10.89
N ASP A 333 16.77 -15.71 10.87
CA ASP A 333 16.41 -14.84 11.98
C ASP A 333 14.88 -14.84 12.23
N LEU A 334 14.09 -14.79 11.16
CA LEU A 334 12.63 -14.88 11.24
C LEU A 334 12.15 -16.23 11.78
N LYS A 335 12.78 -17.35 11.39
CA LYS A 335 12.46 -18.69 11.91
C LYS A 335 12.84 -18.85 13.38
N SER A 336 13.93 -18.24 13.82
CA SER A 336 14.39 -18.29 15.22
C SER A 336 13.46 -17.57 16.20
N GLY A 337 12.55 -16.73 15.69
CA GLY A 337 11.70 -15.87 16.52
C GLY A 337 12.45 -14.68 17.13
N ARG A 338 13.65 -14.37 16.63
CA ARG A 338 14.40 -13.17 17.01
C ARG A 338 13.50 -11.95 16.90
N GLN A 339 13.32 -11.25 18.02
CA GLN A 339 12.62 -9.98 18.01
C GLN A 339 13.54 -8.94 17.39
N PHE A 340 13.19 -8.50 16.19
CA PHE A 340 13.84 -7.34 15.59
C PHE A 340 13.34 -6.11 16.34
N ALA A 341 14.27 -5.30 16.86
CA ALA A 341 13.91 -4.02 17.43
C ALA A 341 13.09 -3.22 16.39
N ALA A 342 12.00 -2.60 16.83
CA ALA A 342 11.37 -1.56 16.03
C ALA A 342 12.46 -0.53 15.69
N PRO A 343 12.52 -0.02 14.44
CA PRO A 343 13.66 0.76 14.00
C PRO A 343 13.97 1.91 14.96
N ALA A 344 15.20 1.95 15.47
CA ALA A 344 15.77 3.16 16.03
C ALA A 344 15.94 4.15 14.87
N ASN A 345 15.00 5.09 14.74
CA ASN A 345 14.97 6.13 13.71
C ASN A 345 16.30 6.89 13.66
N ARG A 346 17.21 6.49 12.76
CA ARG A 346 18.30 7.38 12.31
C ARG A 346 17.71 8.36 11.32
N LEU A 347 17.34 9.54 11.80
CA LEU A 347 17.37 10.75 10.99
C LEU A 347 18.82 10.89 10.49
N GLY A 348 19.03 10.55 9.23
CA GLY A 348 20.35 10.47 8.61
C GLY A 348 20.26 10.21 7.11
N SER A 349 19.35 10.91 6.43
CA SER A 349 19.43 11.13 4.98
C SER A 349 18.49 12.28 4.68
N ALA A 350 19.02 13.36 4.09
CA ALA A 350 18.31 14.58 3.73
C ALA A 350 16.88 14.30 3.26
N ASP A 351 15.92 14.98 3.87
CA ASP A 351 14.54 14.99 3.40
C ASP A 351 14.54 15.36 1.90
N PRO A 352 13.85 14.61 1.02
CA PRO A 352 13.55 15.14 -0.29
C PRO A 352 12.75 16.43 -0.11
N PRO A 353 13.01 17.47 -0.92
CA PRO A 353 12.37 18.77 -0.76
C PRO A 353 10.85 18.60 -0.71
N ALA A 354 10.23 19.30 0.25
CA ALA A 354 8.79 19.28 0.43
C ALA A 354 8.12 19.61 -0.91
N VAL A 355 7.44 18.63 -1.51
CA VAL A 355 6.54 18.88 -2.62
C VAL A 355 5.44 19.79 -2.06
N PRO A 356 5.31 21.04 -2.53
CA PRO A 356 4.30 21.93 -2.01
C PRO A 356 2.93 21.28 -2.24
N LEU A 357 2.12 21.20 -1.18
CA LEU A 357 0.71 20.89 -1.37
C LEU A 357 0.15 21.99 -2.29
N PRO A 358 -0.51 21.65 -3.41
CA PRO A 358 -1.10 22.65 -4.29
C PRO A 358 -2.09 23.49 -3.47
N ARG A 359 -1.98 24.81 -3.62
CA ARG A 359 -2.83 25.82 -2.96
C ARG A 359 -4.30 25.67 -3.35
#